data_AF-A0A9W8M9Y9-F1
#
_entry.id   AF-A0A9W8M9Y9-F1
#
_cell.length_a   1.000
_cell.length_b   1.000
_cell.length_c   1.000
_cell.angle_alpha   90.00
_cell.angle_beta   90.00
_cell.angle_gamma   90.00
#
_symmetry.space_group_name_H-M   'P 1'
#
loop_
_entity.id
_entity.type
_entity.pdbx_description
1 polymer ?
#
loop_
_entity_poly.entity_id
_entity_poly.type
_entity_poly.pdbx_seq_one_letter_code
_entity_poly.pdbx_strand_id
1 'polypeptide(L)'
;MLQIANTFFKLPGDYLKPGEDEIKGLKKRLDDRLAPPSNSQQFDQNHGIDNDWEIGDCLAQWWRPNFETFMYPFIPAHITKPKECKKLFLVQMPERKVLAVPKNMKLLAIPLFELYDNAARYGPQLSAIPHLLSRYNFIYQ
;
A
#
# COMPACT_ATOMS: atom_id res chain seq x y z
N MET A 1 1.34 -1.54 -7.82
CA MET A 1 2.57 -1.15 -7.10
C MET A 1 3.25 0.03 -7.78
N LEU A 2 3.94 0.87 -7.02
CA LEU A 2 4.73 1.97 -7.56
C LEU A 2 6.19 1.52 -7.74
N GLN A 3 6.72 1.68 -8.95
CA GLN A 3 8.12 1.43 -9.28
C GLN A 3 8.90 2.75 -9.31
N ILE A 4 10.08 2.76 -8.69
CA ILE A 4 11.04 3.87 -8.68
C ILE A 4 12.38 3.35 -9.23
N ALA A 5 13.01 4.11 -10.12
CA ALA A 5 14.35 3.81 -10.66
C ALA A 5 14.55 2.36 -11.15
N ASN A 6 13.51 1.78 -11.78
CA ASN A 6 13.43 0.43 -12.35
C ASN A 6 13.59 -0.76 -11.39
N THR A 7 14.24 -0.62 -10.24
CA THR A 7 14.55 -1.74 -9.34
C THR A 7 13.85 -1.67 -7.99
N PHE A 8 13.30 -0.51 -7.63
CA PHE A 8 12.67 -0.32 -6.33
C PHE A 8 11.15 -0.32 -6.45
N PHE A 9 10.49 -1.17 -5.67
CA PHE A 9 9.04 -1.29 -5.63
C PHE A 9 8.51 -0.91 -4.25
N LYS A 10 7.40 -0.19 -4.22
CA LYS A 10 6.69 0.14 -2.98
C LYS A 10 5.18 0.17 -3.18
N LEU A 11 4.47 0.03 -2.07
CA LEU A 11 3.04 0.30 -2.01
C LEU A 11 2.79 1.79 -1.72
N PRO A 12 1.65 2.34 -2.20
CA PRO A 12 1.22 3.68 -1.79
C PRO A 12 0.83 3.67 -0.30
N GLY A 13 1.15 4.75 0.39
CA GLY A 13 1.01 4.88 1.84
C GLY A 13 2.10 5.77 2.41
N ASP A 14 1.99 6.09 3.70
CA ASP A 14 2.98 6.90 4.41
C ASP A 14 2.81 6.80 5.93
N TYR A 15 3.66 7.51 6.67
CA TYR A 15 3.55 7.66 8.11
C TYR A 15 2.27 8.40 8.52
N LEU A 16 1.74 7.95 9.66
CA LEU A 16 0.65 8.61 10.36
C LEU A 16 1.21 9.65 11.34
N LYS A 17 0.44 10.70 11.58
CA LYS A 17 0.71 11.65 12.66
C LYS A 17 0.37 11.03 14.02
N PRO A 18 0.99 11.49 15.12
CA PRO A 18 0.61 11.03 16.46
C PRO A 18 -0.90 11.21 16.71
N GLY A 19 -1.58 10.12 17.10
CA GLY A 19 -3.02 10.11 17.37
C GLY A 19 -3.93 10.14 16.13
N GLU A 20 -3.38 10.08 14.91
CA GLU A 20 -4.17 9.98 13.68
C GLU A 20 -4.79 8.58 13.55
N ASP A 21 -6.08 8.53 13.21
CA ASP A 21 -6.77 7.26 12.92
C ASP A 21 -6.15 6.58 11.69
N GLU A 22 -5.97 5.26 11.78
CA GLU A 22 -5.22 4.50 10.76
C GLU A 22 -5.93 4.50 9.41
N ILE A 23 -7.27 4.36 9.43
CA ILE A 23 -8.07 4.28 8.22
C ILE A 23 -8.15 5.66 7.56
N LYS A 24 -8.56 6.69 8.30
CA LYS A 24 -8.64 8.07 7.80
C LYS A 24 -7.28 8.59 7.36
N GLY A 25 -6.24 8.28 8.13
CA GLY A 25 -4.87 8.63 7.82
C GLY A 25 -4.41 7.97 6.53
N LEU A 26 -4.66 6.67 6.34
CA LEU A 26 -4.32 5.97 5.09
C LEU A 26 -5.05 6.57 3.89
N LYS A 27 -6.37 6.82 3.97
CA LYS A 27 -7.12 7.49 2.89
C LYS A 27 -6.45 8.79 2.47
N LYS A 28 -6.14 9.64 3.45
CA LYS A 28 -5.45 10.91 3.22
C LYS A 28 -4.09 10.73 2.56
N ARG A 29 -3.29 9.74 2.97
CA ARG A 29 -2.00 9.46 2.32
C ARG A 29 -2.15 8.89 0.91
N LEU A 30 -3.21 8.15 0.62
CA LEU A 30 -3.50 7.72 -0.74
C LEU A 30 -3.86 8.92 -1.61
N ASP A 31 -4.68 9.87 -1.12
CA ASP A 31 -4.99 11.11 -1.83
C ASP A 31 -3.74 11.97 -2.04
N ASP A 32 -2.97 12.22 -0.98
CA ASP A 32 -1.72 13.00 -1.04
C ASP A 32 -0.73 12.44 -2.08
N ARG A 33 -0.79 11.13 -2.37
CA ARG A 33 0.15 10.42 -3.25
C ARG A 33 -0.39 10.12 -4.65
N LEU A 34 -1.71 9.97 -4.81
CA LEU A 34 -2.33 9.44 -6.03
C LEU A 34 -3.56 10.22 -6.50
N ALA A 35 -4.09 11.20 -5.76
CA ALA A 35 -5.19 12.01 -6.25
C ALA A 35 -4.72 12.97 -7.35
N PRO A 36 -5.56 13.22 -8.37
CA PRO A 36 -5.27 14.25 -9.35
C PRO A 36 -5.18 15.64 -8.72
N PRO A 37 -4.38 16.56 -9.28
CA PRO A 37 -4.33 17.94 -8.83
C PRO A 37 -5.72 18.59 -8.86
N SER A 38 -6.07 19.37 -7.84
CA SER A 38 -7.41 19.98 -7.71
C SER A 38 -7.84 20.87 -8.88
N ASN A 39 -6.89 21.31 -9.72
CA ASN A 39 -7.14 22.13 -10.91
C ASN A 39 -7.22 21.33 -12.22
N SER A 40 -7.14 19.99 -12.17
CA SER A 40 -7.23 19.17 -13.38
C SER A 40 -8.66 19.13 -13.91
N GLN A 41 -8.92 19.77 -15.06
CA GLN A 41 -10.20 19.69 -15.77
C GLN A 41 -10.28 18.51 -16.75
N GLN A 42 -9.26 17.65 -16.79
CA GLN A 42 -9.18 16.53 -17.72
C GLN A 42 -10.17 15.40 -17.39
N PHE A 43 -10.58 15.28 -16.13
CA PHE A 43 -11.44 14.21 -15.66
C PHE A 43 -12.62 14.81 -14.88
N ASP A 44 -13.80 14.23 -15.07
CA ASP A 44 -15.03 14.60 -14.40
C ASP A 44 -15.49 13.49 -13.43
N GLN A 45 -16.68 13.66 -12.86
CA GLN A 45 -17.29 12.67 -11.96
C GLN A 45 -17.55 11.31 -12.64
N ASN A 46 -17.80 11.27 -13.95
CA ASN A 46 -18.02 10.01 -14.68
C ASN A 46 -16.76 9.13 -14.75
N HIS A 47 -15.58 9.75 -14.58
CA HIS A 47 -14.30 9.06 -14.48
C HIS A 47 -14.01 8.58 -13.04
N GLY A 48 -14.85 8.91 -12.05
CA GLY A 48 -14.67 8.55 -10.66
C GLY A 48 -13.60 9.37 -9.93
N ILE A 49 -13.45 10.64 -10.29
CA ILE A 49 -12.48 11.54 -9.64
C ILE A 49 -12.77 11.74 -8.14
N ASP A 50 -14.06 11.80 -7.79
CA ASP A 50 -14.55 12.01 -6.42
C ASP A 50 -14.82 10.69 -5.67
N ASN A 51 -14.56 9.53 -6.29
CA ASN A 51 -14.82 8.25 -5.63
C ASN A 51 -13.85 8.05 -4.46
N ASP A 52 -14.38 7.83 -3.26
CA ASP A 52 -13.56 7.63 -2.05
C ASP A 52 -12.82 6.27 -2.07
N TRP A 53 -11.79 6.17 -1.25
CA TRP A 53 -11.09 4.92 -0.99
C TRP A 53 -11.92 4.04 -0.04
N GLU A 54 -12.09 2.77 -0.37
CA GLU A 54 -12.66 1.78 0.54
C GLU A 54 -11.53 0.98 1.20
N ILE A 55 -11.13 1.39 2.40
CA ILE A 55 -10.12 0.67 3.19
C ILE A 55 -10.80 -0.50 3.89
N GLY A 56 -10.42 -1.72 3.53
CA GLY A 56 -10.86 -2.96 4.14
C GLY A 56 -9.93 -3.45 5.24
N ASP A 57 -9.76 -4.77 5.33
CA ASP A 57 -9.02 -5.42 6.41
C ASP A 57 -7.54 -5.03 6.49
N CYS A 58 -7.01 -5.03 7.71
CA CYS A 58 -5.58 -5.09 7.95
C CYS A 58 -5.05 -6.51 7.64
N LEU A 59 -4.26 -6.64 6.59
CA LEU A 59 -3.70 -7.89 6.10
C LEU A 59 -2.49 -8.36 6.91
N ALA A 60 -1.64 -7.44 7.34
CA ALA A 60 -0.42 -7.76 8.06
C ALA A 60 0.10 -6.58 8.87
N GLN A 61 0.86 -6.90 9.92
CA GLN A 61 1.63 -5.94 10.70
C GLN A 61 3.09 -6.35 10.71
N TRP A 62 3.97 -5.38 10.46
CA TRP A 62 5.40 -5.56 10.42
C TRP A 62 6.06 -4.64 11.43
N TRP A 63 6.94 -5.19 12.24
CA TRP A 63 7.56 -4.50 13.36
C TRP A 63 9.04 -4.31 13.11
N ARG A 64 9.51 -3.08 13.28
CA ARG A 64 10.93 -2.75 13.29
C ARG A 64 11.41 -2.66 14.74
N PRO A 65 12.26 -3.57 15.22
CA PRO A 65 12.68 -3.57 16.63
C PRO A 65 13.69 -2.45 16.96
N ASN A 66 14.58 -2.13 16.02
CA ASN A 66 15.70 -1.19 16.17
C ASN A 66 15.76 -0.19 15.01
N PHE A 67 16.68 0.78 15.03
CA PHE A 67 16.89 1.74 13.93
C PHE A 67 17.70 1.12 12.77
N GLU A 68 17.18 0.03 12.22
CA GLU A 68 17.76 -0.76 11.13
C GLU A 68 16.72 -1.04 10.06
N THR A 69 17.08 -1.63 8.92
CA THR A 69 16.18 -1.83 7.77
C THR A 69 15.25 -3.05 7.89
N PHE A 70 15.58 -4.05 8.71
CA PHE A 70 14.80 -5.28 8.84
C PHE A 70 13.51 -5.10 9.63
N MET A 71 12.47 -5.83 9.22
CA MET A 71 11.18 -5.88 9.90
C MET A 71 10.72 -7.33 10.03
N TYR A 72 9.97 -7.61 11.08
CA TYR A 72 9.45 -8.94 11.39
C TYR A 72 7.91 -8.94 11.37
N PRO A 73 7.24 -10.01 10.94
CA PRO A 73 5.78 -10.13 10.98
C PRO A 73 5.25 -10.47 12.39
N PHE A 74 6.06 -10.24 13.41
CA PHE A 74 5.78 -10.41 14.83
C PHE A 74 6.71 -9.48 15.62
N ILE A 75 6.42 -9.26 16.90
CA ILE A 75 7.35 -8.56 17.80
C ILE A 75 8.39 -9.59 18.28
N PRO A 76 9.69 -9.43 17.98
CA PRO A 76 10.70 -10.40 18.41
C PRO A 76 10.78 -10.53 19.94
N ALA A 77 11.26 -11.68 20.42
CA ALA A 77 11.45 -11.93 21.84
C ALA A 77 12.29 -10.82 22.50
N HIS A 78 11.92 -10.46 23.74
CA HIS A 78 12.57 -9.42 24.55
C HIS A 78 12.47 -7.98 24.02
N ILE A 79 11.82 -7.74 22.87
CA ILE A 79 11.54 -6.39 22.37
C ILE A 79 10.27 -5.84 23.00
N THR A 80 10.42 -4.90 23.92
CA THR A 80 9.28 -4.24 24.60
C THR A 80 8.90 -2.89 23.97
N LYS A 81 9.80 -2.30 23.18
CA LYS A 81 9.64 -0.96 22.58
C LYS A 81 10.12 -0.93 21.12
N PRO A 82 9.35 -1.52 20.18
CA PRO A 82 9.67 -1.44 18.75
C PRO A 82 9.68 0.02 18.27
N LYS A 83 10.44 0.31 17.21
CA LYS A 83 10.63 1.68 16.67
C LYS A 83 9.62 2.04 15.58
N GLU A 84 9.04 1.04 14.92
CA GLU A 84 8.04 1.23 13.86
C GLU A 84 7.07 0.05 13.85
N CYS A 85 5.78 0.34 13.66
CA CYS A 85 4.76 -0.62 13.27
C CYS A 85 4.23 -0.21 11.90
N LYS A 86 4.44 -1.05 10.88
CA LYS A 86 3.90 -0.86 9.54
C LYS A 86 2.73 -1.80 9.34
N LYS A 87 1.57 -1.24 9.02
CA LYS A 87 0.35 -2.01 8.73
C LYS A 87 0.06 -1.99 7.23
N LEU A 88 -0.33 -3.15 6.71
CA LEU A 88 -0.76 -3.33 5.34
C LEU A 88 -2.27 -3.53 5.33
N PHE A 89 -2.99 -2.74 4.53
CA PHE A 89 -4.44 -2.85 4.39
C PHE A 89 -4.83 -3.28 2.98
N LEU A 90 -5.91 -4.05 2.86
CA LEU A 90 -6.59 -4.27 1.60
C LEU A 90 -7.41 -3.03 1.26
N VAL A 91 -7.20 -2.45 0.08
CA VAL A 91 -8.00 -1.32 -0.41
C VAL A 91 -8.86 -1.83 -1.56
N GLN A 92 -10.17 -1.77 -1.37
CA GLN A 92 -11.13 -2.11 -2.42
C GLN A 92 -11.25 -0.91 -3.36
N MET A 93 -11.00 -1.16 -4.65
CA MET A 93 -11.10 -0.13 -5.66
C MET A 93 -12.56 -0.05 -6.14
N PRO A 94 -13.14 1.16 -6.26
CA PRO A 94 -14.43 1.32 -6.94
C PRO A 94 -14.28 0.98 -8.44
N GLU A 95 -15.39 0.78 -9.14
CA GLU A 95 -15.41 0.45 -10.58
C GLU A 95 -14.52 1.39 -11.41
N ARG A 96 -14.51 2.68 -11.05
CA ARG A 96 -13.69 3.71 -11.69
C ARG A 96 -13.06 4.59 -10.64
N LYS A 97 -11.77 4.88 -10.79
CA LYS A 97 -11.06 5.88 -9.98
C LYS A 97 -9.89 6.45 -10.77
N VAL A 98 -9.76 7.77 -10.77
CA VAL A 98 -8.63 8.46 -11.40
C VAL A 98 -7.44 8.45 -10.44
N LEU A 99 -6.29 7.97 -10.92
CA LEU A 99 -5.03 7.99 -10.19
C LEU A 99 -3.99 8.83 -10.95
N ALA A 100 -3.45 9.84 -10.29
CA ALA A 100 -2.33 10.64 -10.80
C ALA A 100 -1.02 10.13 -10.22
N VAL A 101 -0.15 9.60 -11.08
CA VAL A 101 1.14 9.04 -10.68
C VAL A 101 2.25 10.08 -10.92
N PRO A 102 3.12 10.36 -9.93
CA PRO A 102 4.25 11.25 -10.14
C PRO A 102 5.13 10.82 -11.31
N LYS A 103 5.63 11.78 -12.11
CA LYS A 103 6.40 11.50 -13.34
C LYS A 103 7.64 10.63 -13.15
N ASN A 104 8.22 10.63 -11.94
CA ASN A 104 9.39 9.82 -11.58
C ASN A 104 9.03 8.40 -11.10
N MET A 105 7.75 8.02 -11.13
CA MET A 105 7.26 6.71 -10.73
C MET A 105 6.41 6.08 -11.84
N LYS A 106 6.31 4.76 -11.83
CA LYS A 106 5.37 4.02 -12.67
C LYS A 106 4.41 3.23 -11.80
N LEU A 107 3.12 3.28 -12.11
CA LEU A 107 2.13 2.40 -11.50
C LEU A 107 2.03 1.12 -12.33
N LEU A 108 2.30 -0.02 -11.69
CA LEU A 108 2.32 -1.33 -12.33
C LEU A 108 1.30 -2.26 -11.67
N ALA A 109 0.54 -2.98 -12.50
CA ALA A 109 -0.24 -4.14 -12.07
C ALA A 109 0.67 -5.38 -12.13
N ILE A 110 1.08 -5.87 -10.96
CA ILE A 110 2.00 -7.00 -10.84
C ILE A 110 1.17 -8.23 -10.45
N PRO A 111 1.21 -9.32 -11.23
CA PRO A 111 0.46 -10.52 -10.92
C PRO A 111 1.05 -11.24 -9.70
N LEU A 112 0.21 -11.97 -8.96
CA LEU A 112 0.61 -12.62 -7.70
C LEU A 112 1.76 -13.63 -7.89
N PHE A 113 1.82 -14.32 -9.04
CA PHE A 113 2.90 -15.28 -9.31
C PHE A 113 4.28 -14.61 -9.46
N GLU A 114 4.35 -13.33 -9.84
CA GLU A 114 5.62 -12.61 -9.95
C GLU A 114 6.17 -12.22 -8.56
N LEU A 115 5.26 -12.01 -7.59
CA LEU A 115 5.59 -11.73 -6.20
C LEU A 115 5.93 -12.99 -5.39
N TYR A 116 5.24 -14.09 -5.66
CA TYR A 116 5.34 -15.32 -4.90
C TYR A 116 6.77 -15.84 -4.88
N ASP A 117 7.30 -16.07 -3.67
CA ASP A 117 8.66 -16.56 -3.42
C ASP A 117 9.79 -15.72 -4.06
N ASN A 118 9.53 -14.42 -4.30
CA ASN A 118 10.46 -13.52 -4.97
C ASN A 118 10.96 -12.38 -4.06
N ALA A 119 11.39 -12.76 -2.84
CA ALA A 119 11.91 -11.81 -1.87
C ALA A 119 13.20 -11.12 -2.32
N ALA A 120 14.00 -11.77 -3.19
CA ALA A 120 15.22 -11.18 -3.74
C ALA A 120 14.95 -9.91 -4.56
N ARG A 121 13.82 -9.86 -5.30
CA ARG A 121 13.44 -8.71 -6.12
C ARG A 121 12.50 -7.74 -5.40
N TYR A 122 11.53 -8.24 -4.65
CA TYR A 122 10.46 -7.43 -4.06
C TYR A 122 10.58 -7.21 -2.56
N GLY A 123 11.55 -7.86 -1.91
CA GLY A 123 11.67 -7.87 -0.45
C GLY A 123 10.62 -8.77 0.22
N PRO A 124 10.80 -9.06 1.53
CA PRO A 124 9.98 -10.02 2.25
C PRO A 124 8.52 -9.57 2.42
N GLN A 125 8.27 -8.25 2.52
CA GLN A 125 6.92 -7.72 2.75
C GLN A 125 6.01 -7.90 1.53
N LEU A 126 6.54 -7.60 0.34
CA LEU A 126 5.75 -7.67 -0.90
C LEU A 126 5.62 -9.11 -1.42
N SER A 127 6.67 -9.91 -1.28
CA SER A 127 6.62 -11.34 -1.65
C SER A 127 5.68 -12.17 -0.76
N ALA A 128 5.32 -11.66 0.43
CA ALA A 128 4.32 -12.27 1.29
C ALA A 128 2.87 -11.99 0.85
N ILE A 129 2.61 -10.99 0.01
CA ILE A 129 1.24 -10.59 -0.39
C ILE A 129 0.39 -11.76 -0.93
N PRO A 130 0.90 -12.66 -1.79
CA PRO A 130 0.12 -13.81 -2.26
C PRO A 130 -0.41 -14.69 -1.11
N HIS A 131 0.39 -14.90 -0.06
CA HIS A 131 -0.05 -15.66 1.12
C HIS A 131 -1.18 -14.93 1.87
N LEU A 132 -1.04 -13.62 2.06
CA LEU A 132 -2.02 -12.79 2.78
C LEU A 132 -3.37 -12.69 2.06
N LEU A 133 -3.34 -12.71 0.71
CA LEU A 133 -4.52 -12.63 -0.12
C LEU A 133 -5.19 -13.99 -0.38
N SER A 134 -4.51 -15.11 -0.12
CA SER A 134 -5.01 -16.46 -0.41
C SER A 134 -6.32 -16.83 0.32
N ARG A 135 -6.64 -16.13 1.41
CA ARG A 135 -7.88 -16.34 2.19
C ARG A 135 -9.12 -15.66 1.59
N TYR A 136 -8.96 -14.80 0.59
CA TYR A 136 -10.06 -14.05 0.00
C TYR A 136 -10.64 -14.79 -1.22
N ASN A 137 -11.97 -14.73 -1.34
CA ASN A 137 -12.67 -15.14 -2.55
C ASN A 137 -12.82 -13.93 -3.49
N PHE A 138 -11.98 -13.85 -4.52
CA PHE A 138 -12.05 -12.77 -5.51
C PHE A 138 -13.15 -13.02 -6.53
N ILE A 139 -14.05 -12.05 -6.69
CA ILE A 139 -15.07 -12.05 -7.74
C ILE A 139 -14.54 -11.25 -8.91
N TYR A 140 -14.40 -11.89 -10.07
CA TYR A 140 -13.97 -11.25 -11.31
C TYR A 140 -15.22 -10.74 -12.04
N GLN A 141 -15.32 -9.42 -12.19
CA GLN A 141 -16.40 -8.71 -12.87
C GLN A 141 -15.99 -8.27 -14.27
#